data_AF-A0AAE3TQ23-F1
#
_entry.id   AF-A0AAE3TQ23-F1
#
_cell.length_a   1.000
_cell.length_b   1.000
_cell.length_c   1.000
_cell.angle_alpha   90.00
_cell.angle_beta   90.00
_cell.angle_gamma   90.00
#
_symmetry.space_group_name_H-M   'P 1'
#
loop_
_entity.id
_entity.type
_entity.pdbx_description
1 polymer ?
#
loop_
_entity_poly.entity_id
_entity_poly.type
_entity_poly.pdbx_seq_one_letter_code
_entity_poly.pdbx_strand_id
1 'polypeptide(L)'
;MKRRNFLKTVGGGTAASLTAGAGLLASSGSAAASTVSISAENPATVSNDRGDISQVSADPQFEVQWKNLDDAVAKVFYLIEASVDGGPFVPLFRGTPWLPADVENNSYVKAKSGTTGVYKLKHPHSTVLNQDSRFSDGSGPDESANPLVIADGDGKPAYSTATWSNYGPGDYSSYYETGNSMGTASEAESFLVDDEGLVLQNNYPDINAGYYGAASDTTPFDNDADGTETSTDVTLRYSFELLRPNRSWAESRSGLGGGATKEELAAEIPGIEASDIVDNHSEIVMNGEDGQAQFANPDSVSYAEMRSNYDSHVGLILTTASFQVTANNEPADSGVTGQSNANSE
;
A
#
# COMPACT_ATOMS: atom_id res chain seq x y z
N MET A 1 -25.16 16.19 -26.02
CA MET A 1 -24.74 15.65 -27.34
C MET A 1 -24.00 14.35 -27.05
N LYS A 2 -24.56 13.20 -27.44
CA LYS A 2 -24.05 11.86 -27.11
C LYS A 2 -22.69 11.59 -27.77
N ARG A 3 -21.65 11.43 -26.95
CA ARG A 3 -20.35 10.80 -27.28
C ARG A 3 -19.92 10.16 -25.96
N ARG A 4 -19.88 8.84 -25.79
CA ARG A 4 -18.79 7.97 -26.24
C ARG A 4 -19.27 6.52 -26.15
N ASN A 5 -19.05 5.72 -27.20
CA ASN A 5 -19.01 4.27 -27.08
C ASN A 5 -17.58 3.91 -26.70
N PHE A 6 -17.39 3.44 -25.47
CA PHE A 6 -16.12 2.98 -24.93
C PHE A 6 -15.62 1.77 -25.74
N LEU A 7 -14.50 1.93 -26.45
CA LEU A 7 -13.75 0.79 -26.97
C LEU A 7 -13.10 0.08 -25.79
N LYS A 8 -13.70 -1.04 -25.39
CA LYS A 8 -13.02 -2.10 -24.65
C LYS A 8 -11.82 -2.58 -25.47
N THR A 9 -10.72 -2.91 -24.79
CA THR A 9 -9.52 -3.59 -25.32
C THR A 9 -8.44 -2.64 -25.88
N VAL A 10 -7.43 -2.32 -25.07
CA VAL A 10 -6.00 -2.75 -25.21
C VAL A 10 -5.26 -2.29 -23.95
N GLY A 11 -4.94 -3.25 -23.09
CA GLY A 11 -4.16 -3.04 -21.85
C GLY A 11 -4.01 -4.37 -21.12
N GLY A 12 -3.72 -5.43 -21.88
CA GLY A 12 -3.53 -6.76 -21.31
C GLY A 12 -2.32 -6.77 -20.39
N GLY A 13 -2.57 -6.79 -19.09
CA GLY A 13 -1.59 -7.21 -18.09
C GLY A 13 -1.41 -8.72 -18.18
N THR A 14 -0.67 -9.19 -19.20
CA THR A 14 0.02 -10.48 -19.06
C THR A 14 1.08 -10.30 -18.00
N ALA A 15 1.03 -11.13 -16.96
CA ALA A 15 2.13 -11.37 -16.05
C ALA A 15 3.37 -11.75 -16.86
N ALA A 16 4.19 -10.76 -17.18
CA ALA A 16 5.56 -10.95 -17.64
C ALA A 16 6.43 -10.51 -16.47
N SER A 17 7.00 -11.48 -15.77
CA SER A 17 8.13 -11.30 -14.87
C SER A 17 9.27 -10.65 -15.67
N LEU A 18 9.29 -9.32 -15.68
CA LEU A 18 10.41 -8.55 -16.18
C LEU A 18 11.48 -8.51 -15.08
N THR A 19 12.28 -9.57 -15.03
CA THR A 19 13.61 -9.46 -14.47
C THR A 19 14.39 -8.45 -15.32
N ALA A 20 14.75 -7.34 -14.67
CA ALA A 20 15.55 -6.19 -15.13
C ALA A 20 14.84 -5.06 -15.91
N GLY A 21 14.65 -3.93 -15.21
CA GLY A 21 14.79 -2.58 -15.77
C GLY A 21 13.54 -1.89 -16.30
N ALA A 22 13.09 -0.87 -15.55
CA ALA A 22 12.27 0.28 -15.97
C ALA A 22 11.47 0.15 -17.29
N GLY A 23 10.27 -0.42 -17.20
CA GLY A 23 9.29 -0.43 -18.29
C GLY A 23 8.18 0.59 -18.07
N LEU A 24 8.30 1.80 -18.64
CA LEU A 24 7.15 2.70 -18.82
C LEU A 24 6.23 2.12 -19.91
N LEU A 25 5.05 1.63 -19.53
CA LEU A 25 4.00 1.31 -20.49
C LEU A 25 3.35 2.62 -20.96
N ALA A 26 3.78 3.09 -22.14
CA ALA A 26 3.19 4.26 -22.79
C ALA A 26 1.85 3.89 -23.45
N SER A 27 0.73 4.29 -22.84
CA SER A 27 -0.59 4.26 -23.47
C SER A 27 -0.75 5.46 -24.43
N SER A 28 -0.50 5.23 -25.72
CA SER A 28 -0.77 6.24 -26.77
C SER A 28 -2.22 6.14 -27.25
N GLY A 29 -3.12 6.82 -26.56
CA GLY A 29 -4.51 7.03 -26.98
C GLY A 29 -5.19 8.06 -26.09
N SER A 30 -5.90 9.04 -26.67
CA SER A 30 -6.56 10.15 -25.96
C SER A 30 -7.82 9.71 -25.18
N ALA A 31 -7.74 8.60 -24.45
CA ALA A 31 -8.75 8.15 -23.48
C ALA A 31 -8.32 8.53 -22.06
N ALA A 32 -9.29 8.70 -21.15
CA ALA A 32 -9.02 8.78 -19.72
C ALA A 32 -8.24 7.53 -19.30
N ALA A 33 -7.12 7.72 -18.62
CA ALA A 33 -6.23 6.63 -18.25
C ALA A 33 -5.60 6.90 -16.89
N SER A 34 -5.49 5.85 -16.09
CA SER A 34 -4.72 5.80 -14.87
C SER A 34 -3.62 4.75 -15.02
N THR A 35 -2.44 5.02 -14.48
CA THR A 35 -1.28 4.14 -14.59
C THR A 35 -0.48 4.17 -13.30
N VAL A 36 0.13 3.02 -12.97
CA VAL A 36 1.06 2.91 -11.84
C VAL A 36 2.41 2.38 -12.32
N SER A 37 3.50 2.89 -11.75
CA SER A 37 4.84 2.32 -11.91
C SER A 37 5.43 1.95 -10.55
N ILE A 38 5.89 0.71 -10.41
CA ILE A 38 6.53 0.18 -9.21
C ILE A 38 7.82 -0.53 -9.63
N SER A 39 8.88 -0.31 -8.87
CA SER A 39 10.13 -1.06 -8.99
C SER A 39 10.33 -1.89 -7.72
N ALA A 40 10.56 -3.20 -7.89
CA ALA A 40 11.09 -4.07 -6.85
C ALA A 40 12.49 -4.53 -7.27
N GLU A 41 13.42 -4.52 -6.32
CA GLU A 41 14.75 -5.09 -6.48
C GLU A 41 14.81 -6.38 -5.66
N ASN A 42 15.49 -7.40 -6.18
CA ASN A 42 15.71 -8.61 -5.39
C ASN A 42 16.64 -8.27 -4.22
N PRO A 43 16.33 -8.71 -2.99
CA PRO A 43 17.29 -8.62 -1.90
C PRO A 43 18.54 -9.46 -2.24
N ALA A 44 19.67 -9.09 -1.67
CA ALA A 44 20.87 -9.92 -1.75
C ALA A 44 20.63 -11.26 -1.03
N THR A 45 21.26 -12.34 -1.51
CA THR A 45 21.27 -13.64 -0.82
C THR A 45 21.80 -13.47 0.61
N VAL A 46 21.07 -14.01 1.58
CA VAL A 46 21.50 -14.05 2.97
C VAL A 46 22.18 -15.39 3.21
N SER A 47 23.47 -15.35 3.59
CA SER A 47 24.24 -16.53 3.98
C SER A 47 24.54 -16.46 5.48
N ASN A 48 24.22 -17.51 6.22
CA ASN A 48 24.62 -17.66 7.63
C ASN A 48 24.83 -19.14 8.01
N ASP A 49 25.27 -19.35 9.24
CA ASP A 49 25.65 -20.66 9.81
C ASP A 49 24.45 -21.57 10.14
N ARG A 50 23.23 -21.07 10.00
CA ARG A 50 21.99 -21.76 10.37
C ARG A 50 20.96 -21.85 9.24
N GLY A 51 21.18 -21.12 8.14
CA GLY A 51 20.19 -20.89 7.10
C GLY A 51 18.93 -20.15 7.57
N ASP A 52 18.93 -19.51 8.74
CA ASP A 52 17.75 -18.88 9.34
C ASP A 52 17.56 -17.42 8.87
N ILE A 53 16.32 -17.02 8.61
CA ILE A 53 15.96 -15.63 8.31
C ILE A 53 15.18 -15.08 9.49
N SER A 54 15.65 -13.96 10.08
CA SER A 54 14.96 -13.36 11.23
C SER A 54 13.81 -12.43 10.83
N GLN A 55 13.87 -11.83 9.64
CA GLN A 55 12.87 -10.91 9.14
C GLN A 55 12.98 -10.71 7.62
N VAL A 56 11.84 -10.58 6.95
CA VAL A 56 11.72 -10.13 5.57
C VAL A 56 10.90 -8.85 5.56
N SER A 57 11.40 -7.80 4.91
CA SER A 57 10.72 -6.52 4.79
C SER A 57 10.80 -5.92 3.40
N ALA A 58 9.90 -4.97 3.12
CA ALA A 58 9.86 -4.23 1.86
C ALA A 58 9.57 -2.75 2.12
N ASP A 59 10.28 -1.88 1.40
CA ASP A 59 10.12 -0.43 1.52
C ASP A 59 9.76 0.20 0.17
N PRO A 60 8.49 0.11 -0.26
CA PRO A 60 8.12 0.35 -1.64
C PRO A 60 8.22 1.82 -2.03
N GLN A 61 8.49 2.05 -3.32
CA GLN A 61 8.33 3.34 -3.98
C GLN A 61 7.42 3.16 -5.18
N PHE A 62 6.46 4.07 -5.34
CA PHE A 62 5.51 4.00 -6.44
C PHE A 62 5.08 5.38 -6.91
N GLU A 63 4.57 5.41 -8.12
CA GLU A 63 3.97 6.57 -8.76
C GLU A 63 2.64 6.17 -9.38
N VAL A 64 1.58 6.90 -9.02
CA VAL A 64 0.25 6.81 -9.59
C VAL A 64 0.00 8.08 -10.39
N GLN A 65 -0.44 7.94 -11.63
CA GLN A 65 -0.84 9.05 -12.49
C GLN A 65 -2.25 8.82 -13.00
N TRP A 66 -3.00 9.90 -13.17
CA TRP A 66 -4.28 9.90 -13.87
C TRP A 66 -4.38 11.12 -14.77
N LYS A 67 -5.15 10.99 -15.84
CA LYS A 67 -5.25 12.02 -16.85
C LYS A 67 -6.64 12.07 -17.47
N ASN A 68 -7.13 13.30 -17.62
CA ASN A 68 -8.39 13.63 -18.27
C ASN A 68 -9.58 12.80 -17.74
N LEU A 69 -9.65 12.61 -16.42
CA LEU A 69 -10.84 12.08 -15.77
C LEU A 69 -11.97 13.13 -15.84
N ASP A 70 -13.21 12.68 -15.86
CA ASP A 70 -14.36 13.58 -15.87
C ASP A 70 -14.66 14.12 -14.45
N ASP A 71 -14.24 13.39 -13.41
CA ASP A 71 -14.20 13.83 -12.02
C ASP A 71 -12.78 14.20 -11.57
N ALA A 72 -12.64 15.23 -10.74
CA ALA A 72 -11.38 15.54 -10.09
C ALA A 72 -11.03 14.55 -8.97
N VAL A 73 -9.74 14.23 -8.85
CA VAL A 73 -9.18 13.42 -7.76
C VAL A 73 -8.55 14.35 -6.73
N ALA A 74 -8.91 14.18 -5.45
CA ALA A 74 -8.31 14.92 -4.35
C ALA A 74 -7.80 14.02 -3.21
N LYS A 75 -8.00 12.72 -3.33
CA LYS A 75 -7.54 11.73 -2.34
C LYS A 75 -7.16 10.44 -3.07
N VAL A 76 -6.12 9.78 -2.58
CA VAL A 76 -5.69 8.47 -3.11
C VAL A 76 -5.70 7.50 -1.95
N PHE A 77 -6.55 6.48 -2.04
CA PHE A 77 -6.45 5.30 -1.19
C PHE A 77 -5.43 4.35 -1.81
N TYR A 78 -4.59 3.74 -0.98
CA TYR A 78 -3.74 2.64 -1.40
C TYR A 78 -3.65 1.55 -0.32
N LEU A 79 -3.65 0.30 -0.78
CA LEU A 79 -3.50 -0.91 0.00
C LEU A 79 -2.28 -1.67 -0.51
N ILE A 80 -1.43 -2.10 0.42
CA ILE A 80 -0.28 -2.96 0.15
C ILE A 80 -0.54 -4.30 0.85
N GLU A 81 -0.52 -5.37 0.06
CA GLU A 81 -0.69 -6.74 0.52
C GLU A 81 0.53 -7.57 0.13
N ALA A 82 0.82 -8.64 0.86
CA ALA A 82 1.86 -9.60 0.52
C ALA A 82 1.32 -11.03 0.48
N SER A 83 1.89 -11.83 -0.41
CA SER A 83 1.76 -13.28 -0.50
C SER A 83 3.16 -13.88 -0.40
N VAL A 84 3.33 -14.85 0.49
CA VAL A 84 4.57 -15.61 0.68
C VAL A 84 4.34 -17.02 0.15
N ASP A 85 5.25 -17.49 -0.70
CA ASP A 85 5.25 -18.84 -1.29
C ASP A 85 3.91 -19.25 -1.94
N GLY A 86 3.29 -18.33 -2.68
CA GLY A 86 2.00 -18.57 -3.33
C GLY A 86 0.80 -18.66 -2.37
N GLY A 87 0.98 -18.32 -1.09
CA GLY A 87 -0.09 -18.21 -0.10
C GLY A 87 -1.10 -17.09 -0.40
N PRO A 88 -2.15 -16.94 0.41
CA PRO A 88 -3.13 -15.87 0.23
C PRO A 88 -2.48 -14.50 0.42
N PHE A 89 -2.98 -13.50 -0.29
CA PHE A 89 -2.60 -12.11 -0.04
C PHE A 89 -3.17 -11.64 1.30
N VAL A 90 -2.29 -11.04 2.09
CA VAL A 90 -2.57 -10.50 3.42
C VAL A 90 -2.29 -9.00 3.41
N PRO A 91 -3.20 -8.14 3.91
CA PRO A 91 -2.92 -6.71 4.05
C PRO A 91 -1.76 -6.48 5.01
N LEU A 92 -0.80 -5.66 4.58
CA LEU A 92 0.32 -5.19 5.38
C LEU A 92 0.18 -3.72 5.75
N PHE A 93 -0.37 -2.91 4.84
CA PHE A 93 -0.46 -1.48 5.04
C PHE A 93 -1.58 -0.87 4.23
N ARG A 94 -2.22 0.16 4.78
CA ARG A 94 -3.14 1.03 4.04
C ARG A 94 -2.85 2.49 4.37
N GLY A 95 -3.06 3.36 3.38
CA GLY A 95 -2.98 4.80 3.54
C GLY A 95 -4.02 5.51 2.69
N THR A 96 -4.53 6.65 3.17
CA THR A 96 -5.53 7.45 2.44
C THR A 96 -5.20 8.95 2.42
N PRO A 97 -3.99 9.35 1.97
CA PRO A 97 -3.57 10.74 2.00
C PRO A 97 -4.46 11.64 1.15
N TRP A 98 -4.77 12.80 1.71
CA TRP A 98 -5.31 13.93 0.95
C TRP A 98 -4.23 14.50 0.03
N LEU A 99 -4.63 14.78 -1.21
CA LEU A 99 -3.78 15.48 -2.17
C LEU A 99 -3.87 16.99 -1.92
N PRO A 100 -2.78 17.73 -2.17
CA PRO A 100 -2.84 19.18 -2.23
C PRO A 100 -3.57 19.63 -3.50
N ALA A 101 -4.24 20.78 -3.41
CA ALA A 101 -4.89 21.43 -4.55
C ALA A 101 -3.89 21.64 -5.71
N ASP A 102 -2.73 22.24 -5.41
CA ASP A 102 -1.65 22.45 -6.38
C ASP A 102 -0.29 22.63 -5.68
N VAL A 103 0.44 21.54 -5.42
CA VAL A 103 1.84 21.61 -4.97
C VAL A 103 2.70 20.74 -5.87
N GLU A 104 3.35 21.37 -6.85
CA GLU A 104 4.40 20.69 -7.59
C GLU A 104 5.71 20.80 -6.80
N ASN A 105 6.10 19.69 -6.16
CA ASN A 105 7.41 19.40 -5.55
C ASN A 105 7.55 19.61 -4.03
N ASN A 106 7.15 18.58 -3.29
CA ASN A 106 7.52 18.34 -1.91
C ASN A 106 8.77 17.45 -1.96
N SER A 107 9.76 17.66 -1.09
CA SER A 107 11.03 16.90 -1.16
C SER A 107 10.79 15.38 -1.18
N TYR A 108 9.78 14.90 -0.44
CA TYR A 108 9.49 13.48 -0.25
C TYR A 108 8.40 12.90 -1.16
N VAL A 109 7.49 13.74 -1.64
CA VAL A 109 6.36 13.31 -2.48
C VAL A 109 6.09 14.35 -3.55
N LYS A 110 5.69 13.89 -4.74
CA LYS A 110 5.05 14.75 -5.75
C LYS A 110 3.57 14.42 -5.77
N ALA A 111 2.70 15.39 -5.48
CA ALA A 111 1.26 15.19 -5.43
C ALA A 111 0.52 16.35 -6.09
N LYS A 112 -0.44 16.06 -6.97
CA LYS A 112 -1.28 17.06 -7.62
C LYS A 112 -2.71 16.54 -7.76
N SER A 113 -3.67 17.28 -7.23
CA SER A 113 -5.11 17.00 -7.40
C SER A 113 -5.66 17.47 -8.75
N GLY A 114 -6.92 17.13 -9.04
CA GLY A 114 -7.64 17.56 -10.24
C GLY A 114 -8.00 16.39 -11.17
N THR A 115 -8.53 16.71 -12.35
CA THR A 115 -8.87 15.72 -13.40
C THR A 115 -7.64 15.10 -14.07
N THR A 116 -6.48 15.73 -13.91
CA THR A 116 -5.16 15.23 -14.30
C THR A 116 -4.18 15.49 -13.17
N GLY A 117 -3.52 14.46 -12.69
CA GLY A 117 -2.66 14.57 -11.53
C GLY A 117 -1.71 13.39 -11.35
N VAL A 118 -1.02 13.43 -10.22
CA VAL A 118 0.02 12.45 -9.86
C VAL A 118 0.08 12.32 -8.35
N TYR A 119 0.42 11.13 -7.87
CA TYR A 119 0.86 10.85 -6.51
C TYR A 119 2.08 9.94 -6.56
N LYS A 120 3.24 10.47 -6.18
CA LYS A 120 4.52 9.77 -6.24
C LYS A 120 5.25 9.84 -4.91
N LEU A 121 5.64 8.68 -4.39
CA LEU A 121 6.66 8.59 -3.35
C LEU A 121 8.03 8.78 -4.01
N LYS A 122 8.76 9.84 -3.66
CA LYS A 122 10.10 10.14 -4.23
C LYS A 122 11.22 9.44 -3.47
N HIS A 123 10.89 8.87 -2.32
CA HIS A 123 11.76 8.15 -1.40
C HIS A 123 11.03 6.89 -0.94
N PRO A 124 11.73 5.91 -0.31
CA PRO A 124 11.09 4.73 0.26
C PRO A 124 9.93 5.11 1.18
N HIS A 125 8.90 4.29 1.18
CA HIS A 125 7.65 4.49 1.92
C HIS A 125 7.90 4.89 3.37
N SER A 126 8.72 4.15 4.11
CA SER A 126 9.07 4.43 5.51
C SER A 126 9.63 5.84 5.70
N THR A 127 10.54 6.25 4.80
CA THR A 127 11.15 7.59 4.81
C THR A 127 10.12 8.67 4.55
N VAL A 128 9.20 8.44 3.61
CA VAL A 128 8.13 9.40 3.31
C VAL A 128 7.21 9.59 4.51
N LEU A 129 6.78 8.50 5.15
CA LEU A 129 5.90 8.56 6.31
C LEU A 129 6.55 9.33 7.47
N ASN A 130 7.85 9.15 7.70
CA ASN A 130 8.56 9.80 8.81
C ASN A 130 8.97 11.25 8.56
N GLN A 131 9.06 11.70 7.30
CA GLN A 131 9.69 12.98 6.98
C GLN A 131 8.78 13.99 6.29
N ASP A 132 7.68 13.53 5.69
CA ASP A 132 6.74 14.43 5.05
C ASP A 132 5.70 14.91 6.06
N SER A 133 5.60 16.23 6.23
CA SER A 133 4.73 16.86 7.23
C SER A 133 3.23 16.56 7.06
N ARG A 134 2.81 15.96 5.94
CA ARG A 134 1.43 15.48 5.76
C ARG A 134 1.11 14.21 6.55
N PHE A 135 2.15 13.52 7.03
CA PHE A 135 2.07 12.33 7.86
C PHE A 135 2.51 12.60 9.31
N SER A 136 2.92 13.83 9.63
CA SER A 136 3.27 14.24 11.00
C SER A 136 2.03 14.75 11.73
N ASP A 137 1.78 14.24 12.94
CA ASP A 137 0.72 14.70 13.85
C ASP A 137 1.15 15.90 14.73
N GLY A 138 2.46 16.15 14.83
CA GLY A 138 3.06 17.24 15.59
C GLY A 138 3.22 16.98 17.09
N SER A 139 3.20 15.72 17.57
CA SER A 139 3.19 15.40 19.00
C SER A 139 4.02 14.17 19.43
N GLY A 140 5.07 14.41 20.24
CA GLY A 140 5.71 13.36 21.07
C GLY A 140 6.82 12.57 20.36
N PRO A 141 7.48 11.60 21.03
CA PRO A 141 8.52 10.80 20.39
C PRO A 141 7.87 9.90 19.33
N ASP A 142 8.09 10.23 18.06
CA ASP A 142 7.47 9.53 16.94
C ASP A 142 7.88 8.04 16.91
N GLU A 143 6.93 7.11 17.01
CA GLU A 143 7.11 5.77 16.48
C GLU A 143 7.35 5.89 14.98
N SER A 144 8.63 5.78 14.61
CA SER A 144 9.04 5.93 13.23
C SER A 144 8.58 4.74 12.42
N ALA A 145 7.87 5.01 11.31
CA ALA A 145 7.56 4.01 10.31
C ALA A 145 8.84 3.31 9.85
N ASN A 146 8.80 1.98 9.84
CA ASN A 146 9.88 1.14 9.34
C ASN A 146 9.50 0.58 7.95
N PRO A 147 10.45 -0.02 7.22
CA PRO A 147 10.11 -0.90 6.11
C PRO A 147 9.01 -1.88 6.52
N LEU A 148 8.05 -2.13 5.63
CA LEU A 148 6.91 -2.99 5.94
C LEU A 148 7.40 -4.41 6.19
N VAL A 149 7.06 -4.95 7.35
CA VAL A 149 7.38 -6.32 7.74
C VAL A 149 6.46 -7.27 6.99
N ILE A 150 7.05 -8.12 6.16
CA ILE A 150 6.33 -9.18 5.43
C ILE A 150 6.33 -10.46 6.26
N ALA A 151 7.46 -10.77 6.89
CA ALA A 151 7.61 -11.92 7.77
C ALA A 151 8.61 -11.65 8.89
N ASP A 152 8.33 -12.17 10.07
CA ASP A 152 9.21 -12.18 11.24
C ASP A 152 8.85 -13.35 12.18
N GLY A 153 9.48 -13.42 13.35
CA GLY A 153 9.22 -14.50 14.31
C GLY A 153 7.83 -14.49 14.97
N ASP A 154 7.12 -13.36 14.93
CA ASP A 154 5.77 -13.23 15.49
C ASP A 154 4.70 -13.72 14.48
N GLY A 155 5.00 -13.58 13.20
CA GLY A 155 4.18 -14.10 12.12
C GLY A 155 2.88 -13.33 11.91
N LYS A 156 1.97 -13.95 11.16
CA LYS A 156 0.66 -13.35 10.86
C LYS A 156 -0.23 -13.31 12.11
N PRO A 157 -0.78 -12.15 12.49
CA PRO A 157 -1.69 -12.07 13.62
C PRO A 157 -2.99 -12.84 13.41
N ALA A 158 -3.48 -13.47 14.47
CA ALA A 158 -4.71 -14.28 14.45
C ALA A 158 -5.99 -13.43 14.61
N TYR A 159 -6.20 -12.44 13.73
CA TYR A 159 -7.34 -11.50 13.81
C TYR A 159 -8.73 -12.14 14.01
N SER A 160 -8.95 -13.33 13.46
CA SER A 160 -10.22 -14.06 13.59
C SER A 160 -10.53 -14.52 15.02
N THR A 161 -9.55 -14.50 15.93
CA THR A 161 -9.73 -14.87 17.34
C THR A 161 -10.04 -13.69 18.24
N ALA A 162 -9.93 -12.46 17.74
CA ALA A 162 -10.16 -11.25 18.52
C ALA A 162 -11.66 -11.04 18.86
N THR A 163 -11.94 -10.37 19.97
CA THR A 163 -13.31 -10.08 20.46
C THR A 163 -13.77 -8.68 20.05
N TRP A 164 -14.20 -8.54 18.80
CA TRP A 164 -14.54 -7.27 18.13
C TRP A 164 -15.65 -6.39 18.76
N SER A 165 -16.34 -6.85 19.81
CA SER A 165 -17.55 -6.22 20.33
C SER A 165 -17.36 -4.79 20.86
N ASN A 166 -16.13 -4.36 21.14
CA ASN A 166 -15.82 -3.04 21.70
C ASN A 166 -14.99 -2.16 20.77
N TYR A 167 -14.75 -2.59 19.53
CA TYR A 167 -13.89 -1.90 18.60
C TYR A 167 -14.70 -1.25 17.47
N GLY A 168 -14.31 -0.05 17.02
CA GLY A 168 -15.05 0.76 16.04
C GLY A 168 -15.45 0.01 14.74
N PRO A 169 -14.57 -0.82 14.15
CA PRO A 169 -14.90 -1.72 13.04
C PRO A 169 -16.04 -2.71 13.30
N GLY A 170 -16.26 -3.09 14.55
CA GLY A 170 -17.39 -3.93 14.98
C GLY A 170 -17.24 -5.43 14.67
N ASP A 171 -16.46 -5.82 13.65
CA ASP A 171 -16.17 -7.22 13.34
C ASP A 171 -14.87 -7.44 12.53
N TYR A 172 -14.45 -8.71 12.45
CA TYR A 172 -13.26 -9.15 11.71
C TYR A 172 -13.34 -8.88 10.20
N SER A 173 -14.53 -9.00 9.60
CA SER A 173 -14.70 -8.88 8.14
C SER A 173 -14.60 -7.43 7.70
N SER A 174 -15.19 -6.51 8.45
CA SER A 174 -15.13 -5.06 8.19
C SER A 174 -13.70 -4.53 8.28
N TYR A 175 -12.91 -5.04 9.24
CA TYR A 175 -11.51 -4.70 9.43
C TYR A 175 -10.59 -5.40 8.41
N TYR A 176 -10.53 -6.72 8.44
CA TYR A 176 -9.46 -7.45 7.75
C TYR A 176 -9.80 -7.80 6.30
N GLU A 177 -11.02 -8.27 6.05
CA GLU A 177 -11.39 -8.86 4.76
C GLU A 177 -11.83 -7.80 3.74
N THR A 178 -12.69 -6.90 4.18
CA THR A 178 -13.32 -5.88 3.33
C THR A 178 -12.59 -4.54 3.44
N GLY A 179 -12.05 -4.22 4.63
CA GLY A 179 -11.34 -2.97 4.87
C GLY A 179 -12.23 -1.74 4.89
N ASN A 180 -13.55 -1.91 5.01
CA ASN A 180 -14.49 -0.81 5.00
C ASN A 180 -14.48 0.00 6.30
N SER A 181 -14.01 -0.59 7.41
CA SER A 181 -13.86 0.10 8.69
C SER A 181 -12.62 -0.38 9.42
N MET A 182 -11.74 0.54 9.83
CA MET A 182 -10.43 0.22 10.43
C MET A 182 -10.12 0.93 11.74
N GLY A 183 -10.91 1.93 12.14
CA GLY A 183 -10.53 2.84 13.22
C GLY A 183 -9.25 3.64 12.93
N THR A 184 -8.74 4.29 13.96
CA THR A 184 -7.44 5.00 14.02
C THR A 184 -6.33 4.09 14.54
N ALA A 185 -5.07 4.37 14.22
CA ALA A 185 -3.98 3.41 14.48
C ALA A 185 -3.77 3.23 15.98
N SER A 186 -4.01 4.30 16.76
CA SER A 186 -4.09 4.24 18.22
C SER A 186 -5.28 3.42 18.72
N GLU A 187 -6.45 3.48 18.07
CA GLU A 187 -7.58 2.61 18.45
C GLU A 187 -7.30 1.15 18.11
N ALA A 188 -6.61 0.88 16.99
CA ALA A 188 -6.22 -0.46 16.58
C ALA A 188 -5.17 -1.05 17.51
N GLU A 189 -4.18 -0.26 17.92
CA GLU A 189 -3.18 -0.64 18.91
C GLU A 189 -3.84 -0.94 20.26
N SER A 190 -4.62 0.00 20.79
CA SER A 190 -5.29 -0.17 22.08
C SER A 190 -6.20 -1.41 22.10
N PHE A 191 -6.89 -1.72 21.00
CA PHE A 191 -7.75 -2.89 20.95
C PHE A 191 -6.96 -4.17 20.67
N LEU A 192 -6.24 -4.24 19.55
CA LEU A 192 -5.65 -5.49 19.08
C LEU A 192 -4.41 -5.88 19.87
N VAL A 193 -3.62 -4.91 20.31
CA VAL A 193 -2.39 -5.16 21.07
C VAL A 193 -2.69 -5.23 22.55
N ASP A 194 -3.26 -4.18 23.13
CA ASP A 194 -3.42 -4.12 24.60
C ASP A 194 -4.53 -5.05 25.11
N ASP A 195 -5.70 -5.07 24.45
CA ASP A 195 -6.84 -5.89 24.91
C ASP A 195 -6.77 -7.34 24.41
N GLU A 196 -6.39 -7.54 23.14
CA GLU A 196 -6.41 -8.88 22.49
C GLU A 196 -5.04 -9.58 22.46
N GLY A 197 -3.95 -8.88 22.78
CA GLY A 197 -2.60 -9.47 22.85
C GLY A 197 -2.01 -9.86 21.49
N LEU A 198 -2.49 -9.28 20.40
CA LEU A 198 -1.95 -9.47 19.05
C LEU A 198 -0.73 -8.57 18.83
N VAL A 199 0.19 -9.00 17.96
CA VAL A 199 1.32 -8.17 17.53
C VAL A 199 0.94 -7.47 16.23
N LEU A 200 1.14 -6.16 16.15
CA LEU A 200 0.99 -5.41 14.90
C LEU A 200 2.36 -4.88 14.47
N GLN A 201 2.96 -5.53 13.48
CA GLN A 201 4.27 -5.15 12.94
C GLN A 201 4.24 -3.89 12.06
N ASN A 202 3.11 -3.63 11.41
CA ASN A 202 2.92 -2.55 10.44
C ASN A 202 1.82 -1.60 10.92
N ASN A 203 1.93 -1.12 12.17
CA ASN A 203 1.03 -0.15 12.77
C ASN A 203 1.79 1.10 13.20
N TYR A 204 1.33 2.27 12.77
CA TYR A 204 2.02 3.54 13.03
C TYR A 204 1.02 4.59 13.59
N PRO A 205 0.81 4.59 14.92
CA PRO A 205 -0.13 5.48 15.61
C PRO A 205 -0.01 6.96 15.21
N ASP A 206 1.21 7.49 15.21
CA ASP A 206 1.48 8.92 14.98
C ASP A 206 1.17 9.37 13.56
N ILE A 207 1.19 8.44 12.62
CA ILE A 207 0.86 8.69 11.20
C ILE A 207 -0.61 8.34 10.92
N ASN A 208 -1.32 7.76 11.90
CA ASN A 208 -2.65 7.21 11.78
C ASN A 208 -2.79 6.33 10.52
N ALA A 209 -1.81 5.46 10.32
CA ALA A 209 -1.68 4.60 9.15
C ALA A 209 -0.98 3.29 9.53
N GLY A 210 -1.14 2.27 8.69
CA GLY A 210 -0.66 0.93 9.02
C GLY A 210 -1.50 0.34 10.15
N TYR A 211 -2.18 -0.75 9.88
CA TYR A 211 -3.14 -1.35 10.81
C TYR A 211 -3.10 -2.85 10.66
N TYR A 212 -1.90 -3.41 10.44
CA TYR A 212 -1.76 -4.82 10.17
C TYR A 212 -0.45 -5.34 10.74
N GLY A 213 -0.36 -6.66 10.85
CA GLY A 213 0.89 -7.35 11.13
C GLY A 213 1.59 -7.83 9.87
N ALA A 214 2.46 -8.81 10.06
CA ALA A 214 3.14 -9.51 8.98
C ALA A 214 2.18 -10.43 8.19
N ALA A 215 2.60 -10.81 6.98
CA ALA A 215 1.86 -11.76 6.13
C ALA A 215 2.15 -13.23 6.47
N SER A 216 3.33 -13.51 7.01
CA SER A 216 3.82 -14.86 7.34
C SER A 216 4.77 -14.80 8.54
N ASP A 217 5.08 -15.95 9.14
CA ASP A 217 6.32 -16.12 9.91
C ASP A 217 7.52 -16.36 8.98
N THR A 218 8.72 -16.54 9.55
CA THR A 218 9.96 -16.76 8.79
C THR A 218 10.18 -18.20 8.32
N THR A 219 9.38 -19.17 8.80
CA THR A 219 9.59 -20.60 8.50
C THR A 219 9.63 -20.91 7.00
N PRO A 220 8.84 -20.28 6.11
CA PRO A 220 8.95 -20.50 4.67
C PRO A 220 10.27 -20.06 4.04
N PHE A 221 11.09 -19.27 4.73
CA PHE A 221 12.35 -18.72 4.23
C PHE A 221 13.59 -19.43 4.76
N ASP A 222 13.43 -20.20 5.84
CA ASP A 222 14.54 -20.88 6.50
C ASP A 222 15.05 -22.05 5.66
N ASN A 223 16.34 -22.31 5.75
CA ASN A 223 17.01 -23.41 5.07
C ASN A 223 17.80 -24.30 6.04
N ASP A 224 17.16 -25.35 6.52
CA ASP A 224 17.78 -26.25 7.52
C ASP A 224 18.84 -27.20 6.93
N ALA A 225 19.07 -27.20 5.60
CA ALA A 225 19.95 -28.15 4.94
C ALA A 225 21.34 -27.55 4.64
N ASP A 226 22.35 -28.02 5.37
CA ASP A 226 23.75 -27.60 5.22
C ASP A 226 24.26 -27.68 3.77
N GLY A 227 24.93 -26.62 3.32
CA GLY A 227 25.55 -26.53 2.01
C GLY A 227 24.57 -26.42 0.84
N THR A 228 23.32 -26.03 1.10
CA THR A 228 22.28 -25.83 0.09
C THR A 228 21.73 -24.41 0.10
N GLU A 229 21.00 -24.05 -0.95
CA GLU A 229 20.26 -22.79 -1.06
C GLU A 229 18.77 -23.12 -1.22
N THR A 230 17.93 -22.40 -0.47
CA THR A 230 16.47 -22.41 -0.66
C THR A 230 16.01 -21.00 -1.00
N SER A 231 15.10 -20.91 -1.96
CA SER A 231 14.57 -19.65 -2.45
C SER A 231 13.05 -19.61 -2.32
N THR A 232 12.53 -18.53 -1.75
CA THR A 232 11.11 -18.36 -1.46
C THR A 232 10.61 -17.09 -2.15
N ASP A 233 9.51 -17.24 -2.91
CA ASP A 233 8.94 -16.13 -3.66
C ASP A 233 8.03 -15.29 -2.75
N VAL A 234 8.23 -13.97 -2.82
CA VAL A 234 7.35 -12.98 -2.19
C VAL A 234 6.70 -12.15 -3.29
N THR A 235 5.37 -12.03 -3.26
CA THR A 235 4.62 -11.17 -4.17
C THR A 235 3.89 -10.09 -3.38
N LEU A 236 4.21 -8.84 -3.68
CA LEU A 236 3.48 -7.66 -3.21
C LEU A 236 2.38 -7.30 -4.20
N ARG A 237 1.19 -6.98 -3.68
CA ARG A 237 0.08 -6.43 -4.46
C ARG A 237 -0.24 -5.03 -3.96
N TYR A 238 -0.38 -4.11 -4.91
CA TYR A 238 -0.72 -2.72 -4.67
C TYR A 238 -2.06 -2.44 -5.32
N SER A 239 -3.03 -2.04 -4.51
CA SER A 239 -4.36 -1.65 -4.96
C SER A 239 -4.57 -0.18 -4.66
N PHE A 240 -5.00 0.60 -5.65
CA PHE A 240 -5.26 2.03 -5.54
C PHE A 240 -6.70 2.36 -5.87
N GLU A 241 -7.24 3.35 -5.18
CA GLU A 241 -8.54 3.94 -5.47
C GLU A 241 -8.41 5.47 -5.49
N LEU A 242 -8.91 6.07 -6.57
CA LEU A 242 -8.91 7.51 -6.80
C LEU A 242 -10.24 8.11 -6.35
N LEU A 243 -10.16 9.05 -5.41
CA LEU A 243 -11.30 9.55 -4.66
C LEU A 243 -11.51 11.05 -4.90
N ARG A 244 -12.78 11.43 -5.03
CA ARG A 244 -13.26 12.81 -5.28
C ARG A 244 -12.97 13.75 -4.11
N PRO A 245 -12.85 15.07 -4.33
CA PRO A 245 -12.81 16.04 -3.24
C PRO A 245 -14.11 16.01 -2.46
N ASN A 246 -14.01 16.02 -1.14
CA ASN A 246 -15.17 16.28 -0.31
C ASN A 246 -15.18 17.71 0.21
N ARG A 247 -16.32 18.10 0.80
CA ARG A 247 -16.54 19.44 1.31
C ARG A 247 -15.50 19.86 2.36
N SER A 248 -15.18 18.99 3.31
CA SER A 248 -14.18 19.29 4.36
C SER A 248 -12.80 19.58 3.78
N TRP A 249 -12.37 18.80 2.79
CA TRP A 249 -11.12 19.07 2.06
C TRP A 249 -11.17 20.42 1.34
N ALA A 250 -12.28 20.71 0.64
CA ALA A 250 -12.42 21.95 -0.12
C ALA A 250 -12.44 23.20 0.79
N GLU A 251 -13.15 23.15 1.93
CA GLU A 251 -13.12 24.20 2.96
C GLU A 251 -11.70 24.44 3.47
N SER A 252 -10.95 23.37 3.77
CA SER A 252 -9.58 23.48 4.27
C SER A 252 -8.58 24.11 3.28
N ARG A 253 -8.85 24.02 1.97
CA ARG A 253 -7.96 24.51 0.90
C ARG A 253 -8.34 25.87 0.35
N SER A 254 -9.64 26.15 0.28
CA SER A 254 -10.15 27.47 -0.09
C SER A 254 -9.93 28.51 1.02
N GLY A 255 -9.80 28.08 2.28
CA GLY A 255 -9.78 28.97 3.43
C GLY A 255 -11.15 29.59 3.74
N LEU A 256 -12.20 29.10 3.07
CA LEU A 256 -13.58 29.51 3.30
C LEU A 256 -14.23 28.59 4.35
N GLY A 257 -15.11 29.15 5.17
CA GLY A 257 -15.80 28.39 6.23
C GLY A 257 -17.01 27.59 5.72
N GLY A 258 -17.61 26.81 6.62
CA GLY A 258 -18.69 25.87 6.29
C GLY A 258 -19.98 26.46 5.68
N GLY A 259 -20.12 27.79 5.63
CA GLY A 259 -21.22 28.47 4.97
C GLY A 259 -21.04 28.71 3.47
N ALA A 260 -19.85 28.48 2.91
CA ALA A 260 -19.56 28.73 1.50
C ALA A 260 -20.26 27.71 0.58
N THR A 261 -20.70 28.14 -0.59
CA THR A 261 -21.24 27.20 -1.60
C THR A 261 -20.12 26.41 -2.27
N LYS A 262 -20.44 25.30 -2.94
CA LYS A 262 -19.43 24.53 -3.69
C LYS A 262 -18.81 25.36 -4.82
N GLU A 263 -19.56 26.28 -5.40
CA GLU A 263 -19.08 27.22 -6.40
C GLU A 263 -18.07 28.21 -5.81
N GLU A 264 -18.33 28.74 -4.62
CA GLU A 264 -17.39 29.61 -3.91
C GLU A 264 -16.13 28.84 -3.52
N LEU A 265 -16.27 27.61 -3.02
CA LEU A 265 -15.14 26.74 -2.68
C LEU A 265 -14.28 26.40 -3.91
N ALA A 266 -14.90 25.94 -5.00
CA ALA A 266 -14.19 25.55 -6.22
C ALA A 266 -13.52 26.74 -6.93
N ALA A 267 -14.09 27.95 -6.84
CA ALA A 267 -13.48 29.15 -7.40
C ALA A 267 -12.08 29.46 -6.81
N GLU A 268 -11.83 29.03 -5.57
CA GLU A 268 -10.55 29.20 -4.88
C GLU A 268 -9.57 28.03 -5.09
N ILE A 269 -10.01 26.94 -5.74
CA ILE A 269 -9.24 25.69 -5.85
C ILE A 269 -8.98 25.37 -7.34
N PRO A 270 -7.78 25.68 -7.87
CA PRO A 270 -7.47 25.43 -9.27
C PRO A 270 -7.67 23.97 -9.69
N GLY A 271 -8.34 23.78 -10.82
CA GLY A 271 -8.54 22.45 -11.41
C GLY A 271 -9.64 21.60 -10.77
N ILE A 272 -10.44 22.20 -9.87
CA ILE A 272 -11.62 21.61 -9.26
C ILE A 272 -12.86 22.40 -9.70
N GLU A 273 -13.92 21.71 -10.06
CA GLU A 273 -15.23 22.27 -10.32
C GLU A 273 -16.19 21.99 -9.16
N ALA A 274 -17.24 22.80 -9.02
CA ALA A 274 -18.23 22.63 -7.95
C ALA A 274 -18.90 21.24 -7.99
N SER A 275 -19.05 20.65 -9.18
CA SER A 275 -19.60 19.32 -9.40
C SER A 275 -18.70 18.19 -8.89
N ASP A 276 -17.39 18.43 -8.78
CA ASP A 276 -16.43 17.44 -8.26
C ASP A 276 -16.58 17.25 -6.74
N ILE A 277 -17.05 18.29 -6.04
CA ILE A 277 -17.09 18.32 -4.57
C ILE A 277 -18.31 17.54 -4.07
N VAL A 278 -18.07 16.45 -3.37
CA VAL A 278 -19.12 15.69 -2.66
C VAL A 278 -19.31 16.22 -1.23
N ASP A 279 -20.52 16.12 -0.68
CA ASP A 279 -20.84 16.77 0.61
C ASP A 279 -20.26 16.04 1.82
N ASN A 280 -20.12 14.71 1.76
CA ASN A 280 -19.78 13.86 2.90
C ASN A 280 -18.41 13.20 2.75
N HIS A 281 -18.36 11.87 2.73
CA HIS A 281 -17.13 11.13 2.48
C HIS A 281 -16.77 11.21 0.99
N SER A 282 -15.47 11.17 0.71
CA SER A 282 -15.00 11.11 -0.67
C SER A 282 -15.47 9.82 -1.32
N GLU A 283 -16.11 9.96 -2.48
CA GLU A 283 -16.56 8.85 -3.32
C GLU A 283 -15.50 8.55 -4.39
N ILE A 284 -15.48 7.32 -4.90
CA ILE A 284 -14.67 6.95 -6.06
C ILE A 284 -15.08 7.78 -7.29
N VAL A 285 -14.07 8.26 -8.03
CA VAL A 285 -14.28 9.02 -9.28
C VAL A 285 -15.05 8.20 -10.32
N MET A 286 -15.95 8.84 -11.08
CA MET A 286 -16.68 8.26 -12.21
C MET A 286 -17.55 7.05 -11.86
N ASN A 287 -18.04 6.96 -10.62
CA ASN A 287 -18.88 5.84 -10.16
C ASN A 287 -20.16 5.69 -11.01
N GLY A 288 -20.26 4.60 -11.77
CA GLY A 288 -21.39 4.35 -12.67
C GLY A 288 -21.49 5.29 -13.88
N GLU A 289 -20.50 6.16 -14.09
CA GLU A 289 -20.45 7.09 -15.20
C GLU A 289 -19.73 6.46 -16.40
N ASP A 290 -20.04 6.89 -17.63
CA ASP A 290 -19.27 6.53 -18.84
C ASP A 290 -18.99 5.02 -19.02
N GLY A 291 -19.88 4.15 -18.53
CA GLY A 291 -19.75 2.69 -18.61
C GLY A 291 -18.79 2.07 -17.60
N GLN A 292 -18.30 2.85 -16.62
CA GLN A 292 -17.58 2.37 -15.46
C GLN A 292 -18.50 1.56 -14.54
N ALA A 293 -17.91 0.68 -13.73
CA ALA A 293 -18.65 -0.05 -12.70
C ALA A 293 -19.39 0.91 -11.75
N GLN A 294 -20.59 0.52 -11.32
CA GLN A 294 -21.37 1.27 -10.33
C GLN A 294 -21.31 0.53 -8.99
N PHE A 295 -20.63 1.12 -8.02
CA PHE A 295 -20.55 0.63 -6.65
C PHE A 295 -21.78 1.07 -5.85
N ALA A 296 -22.27 0.16 -5.00
CA ALA A 296 -23.37 0.46 -4.10
C ALA A 296 -22.96 1.45 -3.00
N ASN A 297 -21.72 1.35 -2.52
CA ASN A 297 -21.12 2.20 -1.50
C ASN A 297 -19.85 2.86 -2.07
N PRO A 298 -19.96 3.93 -2.89
CA PRO A 298 -18.83 4.51 -3.59
C PRO A 298 -17.83 5.23 -2.67
N ASP A 299 -18.18 5.51 -1.42
CA ASP A 299 -17.29 6.07 -0.40
C ASP A 299 -16.64 4.98 0.49
N SER A 300 -16.90 3.71 0.18
CA SER A 300 -16.43 2.56 0.95
C SER A 300 -16.33 1.34 0.03
N VAL A 301 -15.48 1.41 -1.00
CA VAL A 301 -15.24 0.28 -1.90
C VAL A 301 -14.39 -0.77 -1.17
N SER A 302 -14.90 -2.00 -1.03
CA SER A 302 -14.19 -3.07 -0.33
C SER A 302 -12.98 -3.56 -1.12
N TYR A 303 -12.04 -4.21 -0.45
CA TYR A 303 -10.87 -4.82 -1.12
C TYR A 303 -11.28 -5.83 -2.19
N ALA A 304 -12.35 -6.60 -1.96
CA ALA A 304 -12.86 -7.55 -2.94
C ALA A 304 -13.44 -6.86 -4.18
N GLU A 305 -14.17 -5.76 -3.99
CA GLU A 305 -14.72 -4.96 -5.08
C GLU A 305 -13.62 -4.29 -5.89
N MET A 306 -12.59 -3.74 -5.24
CA MET A 306 -11.42 -3.18 -5.93
C MET A 306 -10.79 -4.22 -6.86
N ARG A 307 -10.50 -5.42 -6.33
CA ARG A 307 -9.88 -6.53 -7.08
C ARG A 307 -10.76 -7.07 -8.19
N SER A 308 -12.08 -7.00 -8.04
CA SER A 308 -13.02 -7.53 -9.03
C SER A 308 -13.30 -6.54 -10.16
N ASN A 309 -13.08 -5.25 -9.93
CA ASN A 309 -13.50 -4.19 -10.85
C ASN A 309 -12.35 -3.34 -11.41
N TYR A 310 -11.09 -3.55 -11.02
CA TYR A 310 -9.96 -2.71 -11.48
C TYR A 310 -9.81 -2.64 -13.01
N ASP A 311 -10.11 -3.72 -13.73
CA ASP A 311 -10.08 -3.76 -15.20
C ASP A 311 -11.26 -3.02 -15.87
N SER A 312 -12.29 -2.69 -15.08
CA SER A 312 -13.56 -2.12 -15.55
C SER A 312 -13.85 -0.73 -14.97
N HIS A 313 -12.94 -0.17 -14.19
CA HIS A 313 -13.13 1.09 -13.50
C HIS A 313 -11.84 1.92 -13.46
N VAL A 314 -11.84 3.10 -14.10
CA VAL A 314 -10.64 3.95 -14.26
C VAL A 314 -10.10 4.51 -12.94
N GLY A 315 -10.96 4.66 -11.93
CA GLY A 315 -10.60 5.06 -10.58
C GLY A 315 -9.91 3.96 -9.76
N LEU A 316 -9.80 2.74 -10.28
CA LEU A 316 -9.16 1.61 -9.61
C LEU A 316 -7.90 1.17 -10.35
N ILE A 317 -6.84 0.88 -9.62
CA ILE A 317 -5.58 0.38 -10.20
C ILE A 317 -5.10 -0.78 -9.35
N LEU A 318 -4.69 -1.87 -9.99
CA LEU A 318 -4.09 -3.02 -9.33
C LEU A 318 -2.83 -3.43 -10.05
N THR A 319 -1.75 -3.64 -9.31
CA THR A 319 -0.49 -4.15 -9.85
C THR A 319 0.20 -5.04 -8.82
N THR A 320 1.09 -5.90 -9.30
CA THR A 320 1.95 -6.72 -8.44
C THR A 320 3.42 -6.45 -8.72
N ALA A 321 4.26 -6.72 -7.72
CA ALA A 321 5.70 -6.81 -7.86
C ALA A 321 6.18 -8.01 -7.04
N SER A 322 7.15 -8.76 -7.55
CA SER A 322 7.66 -9.94 -6.87
C SER A 322 9.18 -9.86 -6.72
N PHE A 323 9.67 -10.43 -5.63
CA PHE A 323 11.09 -10.63 -5.38
C PHE A 323 11.29 -11.99 -4.72
N GLN A 324 12.51 -12.49 -4.76
CA GLN A 324 12.86 -13.77 -4.18
C GLN A 324 13.83 -13.58 -3.01
N VAL A 325 13.56 -14.25 -1.89
CA VAL A 325 14.46 -14.32 -0.74
C VAL A 325 15.19 -15.64 -0.82
N THR A 326 16.53 -15.61 -0.75
CA THR A 326 17.35 -16.83 -0.79
C THR A 326 18.16 -16.93 0.49
N ALA A 327 18.01 -18.07 1.19
CA ALA A 327 18.75 -18.43 2.38
C ALA A 327 19.75 -19.55 2.06
N ASN A 328 21.03 -19.27 2.34
CA ASN A 328 22.11 -20.25 2.23
C ASN A 328 22.56 -20.67 3.63
N ASN A 329 22.49 -21.98 3.90
CA ASN A 329 23.02 -22.56 5.13
C ASN A 329 24.46 -23.01 4.87
N GLU A 330 25.42 -22.28 5.44
CA GLU A 330 26.84 -22.59 5.24
C GLU A 330 27.21 -23.91 5.93
N PRO A 331 27.96 -24.80 5.26
CA PRO A 331 28.33 -26.08 5.83
C PRO A 331 29.19 -25.88 7.08
N ALA A 332 28.83 -26.57 8.16
CA ALA A 332 29.67 -26.62 9.36
C ALA A 332 30.95 -27.42 9.06
N ASP A 333 32.10 -26.75 9.00
CA ASP A 333 33.42 -27.40 8.94
C ASP A 333 34.14 -27.29 10.28
N SER A 334 34.65 -28.42 10.77
CA SER A 334 35.48 -28.46 11.98
C SER A 334 36.74 -29.29 11.71
N GLY A 335 37.88 -28.61 11.73
CA GLY A 335 39.19 -29.21 11.53
C GLY A 335 40.03 -29.16 12.80
N VAL A 336 40.73 -30.25 13.12
CA VAL A 336 41.82 -30.27 14.11
C VAL A 336 43.13 -30.49 13.37
N THR A 337 44.03 -29.51 13.42
CA THR A 337 45.42 -29.70 13.01
C THR A 337 46.27 -29.98 14.25
N GLY A 338 46.90 -31.16 14.30
CA GLY A 338 47.83 -31.55 15.35
C GLY A 338 49.05 -32.24 14.78
N GLN A 339 50.25 -31.82 15.22
CA GLN A 339 51.47 -32.59 15.03
C GLN A 339 51.80 -33.30 16.34
N SER A 340 51.90 -34.63 16.31
CA SER A 340 52.42 -35.43 17.42
C SER A 340 53.93 -35.54 17.29
N ASN A 341 54.67 -34.74 18.07
CA ASN A 341 56.10 -34.94 18.26
C ASN A 341 56.30 -36.03 19.32
N ALA A 342 56.07 -37.29 18.93
CA ALA A 342 56.41 -38.43 19.77
C ALA A 342 57.93 -38.57 19.84
N ASN A 343 58.51 -38.26 21.01
CA ASN A 343 59.88 -38.60 21.36
C ASN A 343 59.86 -39.72 22.40
N SER A 344 60.73 -40.71 22.23
CA SER A 344 61.08 -41.72 23.24
C SER A 344 62.45 -41.40 23.84
N GLU A 345 62.58 -41.46 25.17
CA GLU A 345 63.85 -41.72 25.87
C GLU A 345 63.77 -43.06 26.59
#